data_AF-A0A4V2YA01-F1
#
_entry.id   AF-A0A4V2YA01-F1
#
_cell.length_a   1.000
_cell.length_b   1.000
_cell.length_c   1.000
_cell.angle_alpha   90.00
_cell.angle_beta   90.00
_cell.angle_gamma   90.00
#
_symmetry.space_group_name_H-M   'P 1'
#
loop_
_entity.id
_entity.type
_entity.pdbx_description
1 polymer ?
#
loop_
_entity_poly.entity_id
_entity_poly.type
_entity_poly.pdbx_seq_one_letter_code
_entity_poly.pdbx_strand_id
1 'polypeptide(L)'
;MSRLGPVITLAAGAVLAAGLGVASINAAPAADNTAANTAAEAPSTEETTPAQENGAESPPAATNTAQPSPSPSRTEPRKITRADYGGRVKGNGGLIAISIRNGKAIGYFCDGRTEAWFKGKESAGELSLTGFGSAKVTAAVEGGKARGTVALGGEKWSFVAPTVVKPSGLYRATAIVRGAKLRAGWIVLKNPQGGFTQVGAAVLGEEQLDIPRLDGERPTTPLTLDDTTVYPKDVDGFIEEMS
;
A
#
# COMPACT_ATOMS: atom_id res chain seq x y z
N MET A 1 -60.10 16.79 -17.21
CA MET A 1 -59.87 15.47 -16.59
C MET A 1 -59.18 14.59 -17.62
N SER A 2 -58.17 13.84 -17.16
CA SER A 2 -57.52 12.70 -17.83
C SER A 2 -56.74 12.98 -19.12
N ARG A 3 -55.44 13.26 -18.99
CA ARG A 3 -54.45 12.89 -20.01
C ARG A 3 -53.72 11.64 -19.51
N LEU A 4 -54.19 10.51 -20.02
CA LEU A 4 -53.62 9.19 -19.88
C LEU A 4 -52.17 9.21 -20.41
N GLY A 5 -51.22 8.84 -19.56
CA GLY A 5 -49.89 8.45 -20.01
C GLY A 5 -49.93 7.03 -20.60
N PRO A 6 -48.96 6.66 -21.43
CA PRO A 6 -48.61 5.26 -21.66
C PRO A 6 -47.25 4.95 -21.03
N VAL A 7 -47.29 4.17 -19.95
CA VAL A 7 -46.20 3.29 -19.56
C VAL A 7 -46.23 2.11 -20.54
N ILE A 8 -45.29 2.03 -21.48
CA ILE A 8 -45.00 0.79 -22.24
C ILE A 8 -43.47 0.66 -22.43
N THR A 9 -42.88 -0.12 -21.54
CA THR A 9 -42.00 -1.29 -21.78
C THR A 9 -41.30 -1.42 -23.13
N LEU A 10 -39.95 -1.53 -23.15
CA LEU A 10 -39.28 -2.46 -24.07
C LEU A 10 -37.90 -2.91 -23.57
N ALA A 11 -37.67 -4.21 -23.79
CA ALA A 11 -36.57 -5.01 -23.30
C ALA A 11 -35.34 -5.01 -24.22
N ALA A 12 -34.22 -5.42 -23.63
CA ALA A 12 -33.11 -6.20 -24.21
C ALA A 12 -32.34 -5.69 -25.45
N GLY A 13 -31.01 -5.65 -25.33
CA GLY A 13 -30.11 -5.60 -26.48
C GLY A 13 -28.64 -5.53 -26.08
N ALA A 14 -27.98 -6.69 -26.03
CA ALA A 14 -26.52 -6.80 -25.92
C ALA A 14 -25.88 -6.52 -27.29
N VAL A 15 -24.79 -5.75 -27.32
CA VAL A 15 -23.85 -5.71 -28.46
C VAL A 15 -22.42 -5.66 -27.93
N LEU A 16 -21.67 -6.71 -28.27
CA LEU A 16 -20.22 -6.82 -28.20
C LEU A 16 -19.58 -5.91 -29.25
N ALA A 17 -18.52 -5.18 -28.87
CA ALA A 17 -17.57 -4.65 -29.83
C ALA A 17 -16.15 -4.75 -29.26
N ALA A 18 -15.39 -5.69 -29.83
CA ALA A 18 -13.96 -5.79 -29.71
C ALA A 18 -13.30 -4.62 -30.48
N GLY A 19 -12.35 -3.95 -29.85
CA GLY A 19 -11.48 -2.96 -30.48
C GLY A 19 -10.03 -3.29 -30.17
N LEU A 20 -9.33 -3.80 -31.18
CA LEU A 20 -7.89 -4.08 -31.18
C LEU A 20 -7.11 -2.77 -31.10
N GLY A 21 -6.40 -2.55 -29.99
CA GLY A 21 -5.41 -1.48 -29.86
C GLY A 21 -4.01 -2.04 -30.08
N VAL A 22 -3.40 -1.70 -31.21
CA VAL A 22 -1.97 -1.90 -31.48
C VAL A 22 -1.15 -1.08 -30.48
N ALA A 23 -0.44 -1.75 -29.57
CA ALA A 23 0.53 -1.11 -28.70
C ALA A 23 1.84 -0.91 -29.46
N SER A 24 2.12 0.33 -29.86
CA SER A 24 3.44 0.77 -30.31
C SER A 24 4.44 0.67 -29.16
N ILE A 25 5.42 -0.23 -29.30
CA ILE A 25 6.55 -0.35 -28.37
C ILE A 25 7.61 0.70 -28.71
N ASN A 26 7.65 1.80 -27.95
CA ASN A 26 8.84 2.64 -27.90
C ASN A 26 9.81 2.02 -26.90
N ALA A 27 10.89 1.45 -27.43
CA ALA A 27 11.97 0.84 -26.69
C ALA A 27 12.67 1.88 -25.78
N ALA A 28 12.91 1.50 -24.53
CA ALA A 28 13.89 2.15 -23.68
C ALA A 28 15.31 1.85 -24.20
N PRO A 29 16.28 2.79 -24.12
CA PRO A 29 17.67 2.41 -24.27
C PRO A 29 18.09 1.58 -23.05
N ALA A 30 18.53 0.36 -23.30
CA ALA A 30 19.27 -0.45 -22.36
C ALA A 30 20.59 0.25 -22.04
N ALA A 31 20.93 0.34 -20.75
CA ALA A 31 22.29 0.64 -20.35
C ALA A 31 23.15 -0.60 -20.64
N ASP A 32 24.22 -0.38 -21.41
CA ASP A 32 25.18 -1.37 -21.85
C ASP A 32 25.75 -2.20 -20.68
N ASN A 33 25.69 -3.53 -20.85
CA ASN A 33 26.63 -4.44 -20.23
C ASN A 33 27.72 -4.73 -21.27
N THR A 34 28.96 -4.35 -21.01
CA THR A 34 30.11 -4.91 -21.72
C THR A 34 31.33 -4.98 -20.80
N ALA A 35 31.99 -6.14 -20.91
CA ALA A 35 33.33 -6.55 -20.48
C ALA A 35 33.46 -6.96 -18.99
N ALA A 36 33.99 -8.13 -18.63
CA ALA A 36 34.72 -9.12 -19.42
C ALA A 36 34.64 -10.53 -18.80
N ASN A 37 34.54 -11.53 -19.67
CA ASN A 37 34.89 -12.92 -19.40
C ASN A 37 36.38 -13.03 -19.06
N THR A 38 36.71 -13.82 -18.05
CA THR A 38 37.82 -14.79 -18.13
C THR A 38 37.52 -15.93 -17.17
N ALA A 39 37.27 -17.09 -17.75
CA ALA A 39 37.23 -18.38 -17.09
C ALA A 39 38.66 -18.95 -17.00
N ALA A 40 38.96 -19.61 -15.89
CA ALA A 40 39.92 -20.71 -15.74
C ALA A 40 39.80 -21.18 -14.27
N GLU A 41 39.02 -22.21 -13.98
CA GLU A 41 39.37 -23.64 -14.07
C GLU A 41 40.45 -24.05 -13.05
N ALA A 42 40.04 -24.89 -12.09
CA ALA A 42 40.89 -25.54 -11.10
C ALA A 42 41.79 -26.60 -11.77
N PRO A 43 42.85 -27.06 -11.07
CA PRO A 43 42.75 -28.42 -10.55
C PRO A 43 43.40 -28.67 -9.17
N SER A 44 42.87 -29.69 -8.49
CA SER A 44 43.52 -30.48 -7.42
C SER A 44 44.86 -31.06 -7.89
N THR A 45 45.81 -31.48 -7.05
CA THR A 45 45.83 -32.78 -6.33
C THR A 45 47.19 -32.95 -5.61
N GLU A 46 47.18 -33.56 -4.40
CA GLU A 46 48.24 -34.38 -3.73
C GLU A 46 49.65 -33.76 -3.50
N GLU A 47 50.50 -34.11 -2.52
CA GLU A 47 50.60 -35.10 -1.45
C GLU A 47 51.82 -34.67 -0.60
N THR A 48 51.82 -34.87 0.72
CA THR A 48 52.95 -35.47 1.48
C THR A 48 52.68 -35.50 3.00
N THR A 49 52.46 -36.71 3.50
CA THR A 49 52.74 -37.19 4.88
C THR A 49 54.03 -38.04 4.74
N PRO A 50 54.88 -38.40 5.75
CA PRO A 50 54.53 -38.65 7.16
C PRO A 50 55.58 -38.32 8.25
N ALA A 51 55.15 -38.29 9.52
CA ALA A 51 55.89 -38.87 10.67
C ALA A 51 54.98 -38.97 11.92
N GLN A 52 55.26 -39.97 12.74
CA GLN A 52 54.36 -40.71 13.64
C GLN A 52 54.71 -40.52 15.13
N GLU A 53 53.74 -40.85 16.01
CA GLU A 53 53.86 -41.18 17.47
C GLU A 53 54.30 -40.05 18.41
N ASN A 54 53.67 -39.76 19.56
CA ASN A 54 53.10 -40.64 20.58
C ASN A 54 52.41 -39.76 21.66
N GLY A 55 51.49 -40.31 22.44
CA GLY A 55 51.04 -39.67 23.69
C GLY A 55 49.53 -39.68 23.90
N ALA A 56 49.02 -40.82 24.37
CA ALA A 56 47.69 -40.94 24.95
C ALA A 56 47.64 -40.22 26.31
N GLU A 57 46.70 -39.30 26.50
CA GLU A 57 46.06 -39.10 27.81
C GLU A 57 44.72 -38.36 27.68
N SER A 58 43.73 -38.87 28.41
CA SER A 58 42.38 -38.33 28.64
C SER A 58 42.00 -38.76 30.06
N PRO A 59 41.05 -38.14 30.80
CA PRO A 59 40.33 -36.86 30.70
C PRO A 59 40.31 -36.10 32.08
N PRO A 60 39.54 -35.01 32.31
CA PRO A 60 38.10 -35.14 32.57
C PRO A 60 37.21 -34.05 31.93
N ALA A 61 35.96 -34.44 31.68
CA ALA A 61 34.88 -33.59 31.25
C ALA A 61 34.55 -32.51 32.29
N ALA A 62 34.62 -31.24 31.90
CA ALA A 62 34.03 -30.14 32.64
C ALA A 62 32.67 -29.80 32.03
N THR A 63 31.67 -29.87 32.89
CA THR A 63 30.23 -29.74 32.65
C THR A 63 29.89 -28.37 32.05
N ASN A 64 29.44 -28.34 30.78
CA ASN A 64 28.73 -27.19 30.24
C ASN A 64 27.36 -27.09 30.91
N THR A 65 27.27 -26.33 32.00
CA THR A 65 25.98 -25.84 32.50
C THR A 65 25.42 -24.85 31.48
N ALA A 66 24.56 -25.34 30.59
CA ALA A 66 23.77 -24.49 29.70
C ALA A 66 22.88 -23.59 30.56
N GLN A 67 23.24 -22.31 30.62
CA GLN A 67 22.40 -21.27 31.21
C GLN A 67 21.11 -21.18 30.39
N PRO A 68 19.91 -21.21 31.01
CA PRO A 68 18.66 -21.08 30.27
C PRO A 68 18.64 -19.71 29.57
N SER A 69 18.63 -19.72 28.24
CA SER A 69 18.38 -18.53 27.44
C SER A 69 17.06 -17.90 27.89
N PRO A 70 16.99 -16.56 28.11
CA PRO A 70 15.74 -15.92 28.45
C PRO A 70 14.74 -16.18 27.33
N SER A 71 13.65 -16.86 27.69
CA SER A 71 12.52 -17.07 26.79
C SER A 71 12.01 -15.68 26.36
N PRO A 72 11.80 -15.40 25.06
CA PRO A 72 11.28 -14.11 24.64
C PRO A 72 9.93 -13.91 25.32
N SER A 73 9.85 -12.91 26.20
CA SER A 73 8.58 -12.52 26.80
C SER A 73 7.66 -12.09 25.67
N ARG A 74 6.64 -12.91 25.39
CA ARG A 74 5.58 -12.58 24.45
C ARG A 74 4.88 -11.34 25.00
N THR A 75 5.24 -10.18 24.45
CA THR A 75 4.54 -8.93 24.75
C THR A 75 3.09 -9.15 24.34
N GLU A 76 2.15 -9.03 25.27
CA GLU A 76 0.74 -9.13 24.92
C GLU A 76 0.43 -8.13 23.80
N PRO A 77 -0.38 -8.52 22.79
CA PRO A 77 -0.67 -7.65 21.67
C PRO A 77 -1.32 -6.36 22.18
N ARG A 78 -0.57 -5.26 22.17
CA ARG A 78 -1.09 -3.95 22.57
C ARG A 78 -2.12 -3.53 21.54
N LYS A 79 -3.38 -3.38 21.97
CA LYS A 79 -4.46 -2.86 21.13
C LYS A 79 -4.07 -1.50 20.57
N ILE A 80 -4.11 -1.33 19.25
CA ILE A 80 -3.80 -0.05 18.62
C ILE A 80 -5.02 0.85 18.74
N THR A 81 -4.92 1.88 19.58
CA THR A 81 -6.00 2.86 19.78
C THR A 81 -6.05 3.89 18.67
N ARG A 82 -4.90 4.35 18.20
CA ARG A 82 -4.77 5.32 17.11
C ARG A 82 -3.41 5.20 16.45
N ALA A 83 -3.39 5.05 15.13
CA ALA A 83 -2.18 5.13 14.34
C ALA A 83 -2.52 5.40 12.86
N ASP A 84 -1.65 6.11 12.17
CA ASP A 84 -1.70 6.33 10.73
C ASP A 84 -0.41 5.79 10.12
N TYR A 85 -0.52 5.06 9.01
CA TYR A 85 0.57 4.45 8.28
C TYR A 85 0.52 4.91 6.82
N GLY A 86 1.68 5.16 6.24
CA GLY A 86 1.79 5.61 4.86
C GLY A 86 3.06 5.09 4.20
N GLY A 87 2.96 4.57 2.98
CA GLY A 87 4.13 4.01 2.30
C GLY A 87 3.95 3.77 0.82
N ARG A 88 5.05 3.36 0.18
CA ARG A 88 5.08 2.95 -1.22
C ARG A 88 4.72 1.47 -1.36
N VAL A 89 3.95 1.16 -2.39
CA VAL A 89 3.67 -0.19 -2.85
C VAL A 89 4.74 -0.60 -3.86
N LYS A 90 5.32 -1.78 -3.68
CA LYS A 90 6.44 -2.24 -4.50
C LYS A 90 5.93 -2.71 -5.87
N GLY A 91 6.61 -2.27 -6.92
CA GLY A 91 6.41 -2.78 -8.28
C GLY A 91 5.33 -2.09 -9.12
N ASN A 92 4.50 -1.21 -8.53
CA ASN A 92 3.47 -0.48 -9.29
C ASN A 92 3.49 1.05 -9.12
N GLY A 93 4.43 1.58 -8.33
CA GLY A 93 4.55 3.03 -8.12
C GLY A 93 3.46 3.66 -7.25
N GLY A 94 2.51 2.85 -6.74
CA GLY A 94 1.41 3.35 -5.92
C GLY A 94 1.79 3.68 -4.49
N LEU A 95 0.95 4.47 -3.84
CA LEU A 95 1.00 4.71 -2.41
C LEU A 95 -0.16 3.97 -1.72
N ILE A 96 0.07 3.62 -0.46
CA ILE A 96 -0.96 3.11 0.43
C ILE A 96 -0.95 3.91 1.73
N ALA A 97 -2.14 4.25 2.22
CA ALA A 97 -2.34 4.82 3.53
C ALA A 97 -3.34 3.96 4.33
N ILE A 98 -3.05 3.73 5.60
CA ILE A 98 -3.90 2.95 6.51
C ILE A 98 -4.06 3.73 7.81
N SER A 99 -5.29 3.89 8.27
CA SER A 99 -5.60 4.60 9.50
C SER A 99 -6.41 3.73 10.42
N ILE A 100 -5.95 3.60 11.67
CA ILE A 100 -6.57 2.79 12.71
C ILE A 100 -7.12 3.72 13.79
N ARG A 101 -8.36 3.51 14.19
CA ARG A 101 -9.00 4.15 15.35
C ARG A 101 -9.77 3.09 16.13
N ASN A 102 -9.36 2.85 17.37
CA ASN A 102 -9.99 1.91 18.29
C ASN A 102 -10.22 0.49 17.73
N GLY A 103 -9.32 0.02 16.86
CA GLY A 103 -9.43 -1.28 16.19
C GLY A 103 -10.26 -1.26 14.90
N LYS A 104 -10.96 -0.17 14.57
CA LYS A 104 -11.49 0.07 13.22
C LYS A 104 -10.35 0.56 12.34
N ALA A 105 -10.33 0.11 11.09
CA ALA A 105 -9.29 0.50 10.15
C ALA A 105 -9.87 0.84 8.78
N ILE A 106 -9.35 1.90 8.17
CA ILE A 106 -9.57 2.22 6.77
C ILE A 106 -8.25 2.20 6.02
N GLY A 107 -8.31 1.82 4.75
CA GLY A 107 -7.17 1.82 3.85
C GLY A 107 -7.51 2.55 2.56
N TYR A 108 -6.51 3.16 1.96
CA TYR A 108 -6.59 3.72 0.62
C TYR A 108 -5.33 3.38 -0.16
N PHE A 109 -5.51 2.89 -1.37
CA PHE A 109 -4.46 2.66 -2.35
C PHE A 109 -4.72 3.52 -3.58
N CYS A 110 -3.67 4.14 -4.10
CA CYS A 110 -3.73 4.83 -5.38
C CYS A 110 -2.37 4.84 -6.07
N ASP A 111 -2.34 4.57 -7.38
CA ASP A 111 -1.14 4.71 -8.23
C ASP A 111 -1.26 5.85 -9.27
N GLY A 112 -2.28 6.70 -9.12
CA GLY A 112 -2.61 7.77 -10.07
C GLY A 112 -3.46 7.32 -11.26
N ARG A 113 -3.71 6.01 -11.41
CA ARG A 113 -4.60 5.45 -12.46
C ARG A 113 -5.70 4.60 -11.87
N THR A 114 -5.35 3.80 -10.88
CA THR A 114 -6.22 2.88 -10.15
C THR A 114 -6.32 3.37 -8.72
N GLU A 115 -7.53 3.37 -8.17
CA GLU A 115 -7.76 3.59 -6.75
C GLU A 115 -8.56 2.46 -6.12
N ALA A 116 -8.35 2.25 -4.83
CA ALA A 116 -9.19 1.36 -4.02
C ALA A 116 -9.27 1.83 -2.58
N TRP A 117 -10.50 1.85 -2.07
CA TRP A 117 -10.80 2.10 -0.67
C TRP A 117 -11.10 0.79 0.05
N PHE A 118 -10.62 0.68 1.28
CA PHE A 118 -10.76 -0.51 2.09
C PHE A 118 -11.27 -0.14 3.48
N LYS A 119 -12.03 -1.06 4.09
CA LYS A 119 -12.44 -0.97 5.49
C LYS A 119 -12.28 -2.31 6.18
N GLY A 120 -12.11 -2.28 7.48
CA GLY A 120 -11.97 -3.50 8.26
C GLY A 120 -11.51 -3.20 9.67
N LYS A 121 -10.70 -4.11 10.21
CA LYS A 121 -10.25 -4.04 11.60
C LYS A 121 -8.78 -4.39 11.76
N GLU A 122 -8.21 -3.85 12.80
CA GLU A 122 -6.97 -4.32 13.40
C GLU A 122 -7.31 -5.14 14.64
N SER A 123 -6.67 -6.30 14.78
CA SER A 123 -6.77 -7.15 15.96
C SER A 123 -5.45 -7.84 16.21
N ALA A 124 -4.90 -7.63 17.41
CA ALA A 124 -3.67 -8.27 17.88
C ALA A 124 -2.47 -8.08 16.94
N GLY A 125 -2.35 -6.89 16.33
CA GLY A 125 -1.30 -6.55 15.40
C GLY A 125 -1.57 -6.99 13.96
N GLU A 126 -2.71 -7.61 13.65
CA GLU A 126 -3.05 -8.01 12.28
C GLU A 126 -4.17 -7.13 11.71
N LEU A 127 -3.96 -6.61 10.51
CA LEU A 127 -4.92 -5.86 9.71
C LEU A 127 -5.55 -6.76 8.66
N SER A 128 -6.88 -6.75 8.62
CA SER A 128 -7.66 -7.37 7.53
C SER A 128 -8.68 -6.35 7.03
N LEU A 129 -8.45 -5.83 5.82
CA LEU A 129 -9.30 -4.84 5.17
C LEU A 129 -9.84 -5.38 3.85
N THR A 130 -11.10 -5.08 3.57
CA THR A 130 -11.78 -5.43 2.32
C THR A 130 -12.22 -4.16 1.59
N GLY A 131 -12.12 -4.19 0.27
CA GLY A 131 -12.58 -3.13 -0.62
C GLY A 131 -13.67 -3.63 -1.57
N PHE A 132 -13.96 -2.85 -2.60
CA PHE A 132 -14.93 -3.24 -3.62
C PHE A 132 -14.48 -4.51 -4.39
N GLY A 133 -15.43 -5.38 -4.73
CA GLY A 133 -15.16 -6.64 -5.41
C GLY A 133 -14.29 -7.58 -4.57
N SER A 134 -13.18 -8.05 -5.15
CA SER A 134 -12.21 -8.93 -4.49
C SER A 134 -11.01 -8.19 -3.88
N ALA A 135 -11.05 -6.85 -3.84
CA ALA A 135 -9.95 -6.05 -3.33
C ALA A 135 -9.73 -6.28 -1.83
N LYS A 136 -8.47 -6.51 -1.42
CA LYS A 136 -8.12 -6.78 -0.03
C LYS A 136 -6.76 -6.23 0.37
N VAL A 137 -6.62 -5.91 1.65
CA VAL A 137 -5.34 -5.59 2.30
C VAL A 137 -5.19 -6.48 3.53
N THR A 138 -4.06 -7.17 3.62
CA THR A 138 -3.66 -7.95 4.80
C THR A 138 -2.27 -7.50 5.25
N ALA A 139 -2.08 -7.20 6.53
CA ALA A 139 -0.80 -6.70 7.03
C ALA A 139 -0.58 -6.94 8.51
N ALA A 140 0.66 -7.25 8.88
CA ALA A 140 1.12 -7.22 10.26
C ALA A 140 1.58 -5.81 10.64
N VAL A 141 1.24 -5.37 11.84
CA VAL A 141 1.58 -4.08 12.43
C VAL A 141 2.51 -4.30 13.62
N GLU A 142 3.79 -4.00 13.42
CA GLU A 142 4.82 -4.25 14.42
C GLU A 142 5.97 -3.25 14.30
N GLY A 143 6.42 -2.71 15.44
CA GLY A 143 7.57 -1.80 15.49
C GLY A 143 7.38 -0.57 14.61
N GLY A 144 6.22 0.09 14.72
CA GLY A 144 5.93 1.37 14.07
C GLY A 144 5.72 1.31 12.55
N LYS A 145 5.26 0.17 12.02
CA LYS A 145 5.05 -0.03 10.58
C LYS A 145 4.01 -1.12 10.33
N ALA A 146 3.24 -0.95 9.27
CA ALA A 146 2.41 -1.98 8.66
C ALA A 146 3.20 -2.62 7.50
N ARG A 147 3.33 -3.95 7.51
CA ARG A 147 3.95 -4.74 6.44
C ARG A 147 2.95 -5.74 5.91
N GLY A 148 2.69 -5.72 4.62
CA GLY A 148 1.64 -6.56 4.09
C GLY A 148 1.51 -6.52 2.59
N THR A 149 0.32 -6.90 2.14
CA THR A 149 -0.01 -6.98 0.72
C THR A 149 -1.34 -6.34 0.42
N VAL A 150 -1.40 -5.62 -0.69
CA VAL A 150 -2.63 -5.14 -1.32
C VAL A 150 -2.91 -6.01 -2.53
N ALA A 151 -4.13 -6.50 -2.67
CA ALA A 151 -4.59 -7.20 -3.86
C ALA A 151 -5.78 -6.46 -4.47
N LEU A 152 -5.70 -6.21 -5.78
CA LEU A 152 -6.66 -5.42 -6.54
C LEU A 152 -6.56 -5.83 -8.02
N GLY A 153 -7.69 -5.96 -8.71
CA GLY A 153 -7.69 -6.28 -10.15
C GLY A 153 -7.08 -7.65 -10.51
N GLY A 154 -7.05 -8.60 -9.58
CA GLY A 154 -6.40 -9.90 -9.78
C GLY A 154 -4.88 -9.89 -9.53
N GLU A 155 -4.29 -8.71 -9.32
CA GLU A 155 -2.88 -8.54 -9.02
C GLU A 155 -2.66 -8.38 -7.50
N LYS A 156 -1.42 -8.61 -7.06
CA LYS A 156 -1.03 -8.54 -5.66
C LYS A 156 0.35 -7.93 -5.51
N TRP A 157 0.47 -6.91 -4.66
CA TRP A 157 1.72 -6.22 -4.39
C TRP A 157 2.02 -6.16 -2.91
N SER A 158 3.30 -6.16 -2.57
CA SER A 158 3.76 -5.96 -1.19
C SER A 158 3.97 -4.48 -0.89
N PHE A 159 3.81 -4.10 0.37
CA PHE A 159 4.09 -2.76 0.84
C PHE A 159 4.74 -2.76 2.22
N VAL A 160 5.42 -1.65 2.51
CA VAL A 160 5.89 -1.31 3.84
C VAL A 160 5.46 0.13 4.10
N ALA A 161 4.63 0.33 5.10
CA ALA A 161 4.09 1.62 5.47
C ALA A 161 4.50 1.95 6.92
N PRO A 162 5.55 2.77 7.12
CA PRO A 162 5.88 3.32 8.44
C PRO A 162 4.72 4.13 9.02
N THR A 163 4.71 4.27 10.35
CA THR A 163 3.85 5.25 11.02
C THR A 163 4.17 6.65 10.51
N VAL A 164 3.13 7.41 10.20
CA VAL A 164 3.23 8.79 9.73
C VAL A 164 2.51 9.73 10.70
N VAL A 165 2.94 10.98 10.69
CA VAL A 165 2.28 12.08 11.41
C VAL A 165 1.92 13.18 10.44
N LYS A 166 0.89 13.97 10.79
CA LYS A 166 0.45 15.12 10.00
C LYS A 166 1.64 16.04 9.67
N PRO A 167 1.75 16.56 8.43
CA PRO A 167 0.73 16.50 7.37
C PRO A 167 0.78 15.24 6.48
N SER A 168 1.61 14.24 6.78
CA SER A 168 1.52 12.96 6.07
C SER A 168 0.31 12.16 6.51
N GLY A 169 -0.40 11.53 5.57
CA GLY A 169 -1.57 10.73 5.86
C GLY A 169 -2.57 10.65 4.71
N LEU A 170 -3.77 10.18 5.08
CA LEU A 170 -4.91 10.01 4.20
C LEU A 170 -5.86 11.19 4.32
N TYR A 171 -6.27 11.73 3.16
CA TYR A 171 -7.20 12.84 3.05
C TYR A 171 -8.35 12.50 2.12
N ARG A 172 -9.51 13.09 2.36
CA ARG A 172 -10.71 12.89 1.55
C ARG A 172 -11.53 14.17 1.45
N ALA A 173 -12.20 14.36 0.34
CA ALA A 173 -13.20 15.41 0.16
C ALA A 173 -14.46 14.86 -0.51
N THR A 174 -15.60 15.37 -0.08
CA THR A 174 -16.90 15.19 -0.74
C THR A 174 -17.59 16.55 -0.84
N ALA A 175 -18.19 16.83 -1.98
CA ALA A 175 -18.90 18.08 -2.25
C ALA A 175 -19.95 17.86 -3.35
N ILE A 176 -20.86 18.82 -3.53
CA ILE A 176 -21.70 18.93 -4.73
C ILE A 176 -21.12 20.04 -5.59
N VAL A 177 -20.62 19.69 -6.78
CA VAL A 177 -20.02 20.62 -7.73
C VAL A 177 -20.90 20.60 -8.97
N ARG A 178 -21.52 21.73 -9.28
CA ARG A 178 -22.43 21.89 -10.44
C ARG A 178 -23.53 20.80 -10.52
N GLY A 179 -24.04 20.39 -9.36
CA GLY A 179 -25.11 19.38 -9.25
C GLY A 179 -24.64 17.91 -9.25
N ALA A 180 -23.34 17.65 -9.44
CA ALA A 180 -22.76 16.30 -9.37
C ALA A 180 -21.98 16.10 -8.06
N LYS A 181 -21.96 14.86 -7.56
CA LYS A 181 -21.25 14.51 -6.33
C LYS A 181 -19.77 14.30 -6.60
N LEU A 182 -18.92 15.16 -6.05
CA LEU A 182 -17.49 14.97 -5.98
C LEU A 182 -17.14 13.95 -4.89
N ARG A 183 -16.24 13.03 -5.22
CA ARG A 183 -15.52 12.16 -4.30
C ARG A 183 -14.06 12.22 -4.65
N ALA A 184 -13.21 12.64 -3.73
CA ALA A 184 -11.78 12.71 -3.97
C ALA A 184 -10.99 12.17 -2.77
N GLY A 185 -9.89 11.48 -3.05
CA GLY A 185 -8.98 10.89 -2.08
C GLY A 185 -7.54 11.24 -2.37
N TRP A 186 -6.74 11.44 -1.32
CA TRP A 186 -5.31 11.71 -1.44
C TRP A 186 -4.51 10.95 -0.39
N ILE A 187 -3.31 10.55 -0.79
CA ILE A 187 -2.25 10.13 0.11
C ILE A 187 -1.15 11.17 0.01
N VAL A 188 -0.79 11.80 1.11
CA VAL A 188 0.32 12.77 1.20
C VAL A 188 1.41 12.15 2.07
N LEU A 189 2.65 12.08 1.58
CA LEU A 189 3.80 11.56 2.32
C LEU A 189 4.97 12.54 2.28
N LYS A 190 5.53 12.88 3.44
CA LYS A 190 6.76 13.66 3.55
C LYS A 190 7.93 12.84 3.01
N ASN A 191 8.74 13.44 2.16
CA ASN A 191 9.94 12.78 1.66
C ASN A 191 11.11 12.98 2.63
N PRO A 192 12.06 12.01 2.71
CA PRO A 192 13.25 12.15 3.54
C PRO A 192 14.10 13.39 3.20
N GLN A 193 14.12 13.78 1.92
CA GLN A 193 14.87 14.94 1.42
C GLN A 193 14.11 16.27 1.55
N GLY A 194 12.94 16.27 2.20
CA GLY A 194 12.04 17.42 2.26
C GLY A 194 10.97 17.42 1.16
N GLY A 195 9.95 18.26 1.34
CA GLY A 195 8.75 18.29 0.49
C GLY A 195 7.85 17.06 0.65
N PHE A 196 6.88 16.92 -0.26
CA PHE A 196 5.85 15.88 -0.20
C PHE A 196 5.64 15.20 -1.55
N THR A 197 5.42 13.89 -1.50
CA THR A 197 4.82 13.14 -2.60
C THR A 197 3.34 12.97 -2.31
N GLN A 198 2.52 13.19 -3.34
CA GLN A 198 1.10 12.91 -3.25
C GLN A 198 0.58 12.18 -4.49
N VAL A 199 -0.37 11.28 -4.26
CA VAL A 199 -1.20 10.62 -5.28
C VAL A 199 -2.64 10.67 -4.82
N GLY A 200 -3.58 10.58 -5.76
CA GLY A 200 -4.99 10.59 -5.46
C GLY A 200 -5.83 10.45 -6.72
N ALA A 201 -7.13 10.31 -6.52
CA ALA A 201 -8.12 10.23 -7.58
C ALA A 201 -9.36 11.04 -7.18
N ALA A 202 -10.00 11.63 -8.18
CA ALA A 202 -11.22 12.41 -8.02
C ALA A 202 -12.26 11.95 -9.05
N VAL A 203 -13.49 11.77 -8.60
CA VAL A 203 -14.64 11.41 -9.44
C VAL A 203 -15.76 12.41 -9.18
N LEU A 204 -16.31 12.99 -10.25
CA LEU A 204 -17.48 13.86 -10.21
C LEU A 204 -18.65 13.14 -10.88
N GLY A 205 -19.60 12.67 -10.06
CA GLY A 205 -20.63 11.74 -10.54
C GLY A 205 -20.01 10.41 -10.95
N GLU A 206 -19.96 10.17 -12.26
CA GLU A 206 -19.34 9.00 -12.91
C GLU A 206 -18.08 9.38 -13.70
N GLU A 207 -17.76 10.67 -13.82
CA GLU A 207 -16.62 11.17 -14.58
C GLU A 207 -15.36 11.22 -13.71
N GLN A 208 -14.26 10.65 -14.22
CA GLN A 208 -12.94 10.78 -13.59
C GLN A 208 -12.38 12.17 -13.89
N LEU A 209 -11.93 12.85 -12.85
CA LEU A 209 -11.27 14.16 -12.95
C LEU A 209 -9.77 14.05 -12.69
N ASP A 210 -9.05 15.05 -13.20
CA ASP A 210 -7.72 15.36 -12.72
C ASP A 210 -7.78 15.71 -11.24
N ILE A 211 -6.96 15.03 -10.45
CA ILE A 211 -6.92 15.21 -9.01
C ILE A 211 -6.28 16.57 -8.68
N PRO A 212 -6.99 17.48 -7.97
CA PRO A 212 -6.38 18.72 -7.52
C PRO A 212 -5.18 18.43 -6.61
N ARG A 213 -4.07 19.14 -6.79
CA ARG A 213 -2.92 19.03 -5.90
C ARG A 213 -3.22 19.72 -4.57
N LEU A 214 -3.03 19.01 -3.47
CA LEU A 214 -3.06 19.60 -2.13
C LEU A 214 -1.76 20.37 -1.85
N ASP A 215 -1.83 21.43 -1.07
CA ASP A 215 -0.65 21.99 -0.39
C ASP A 215 -0.10 20.92 0.56
N GLY A 216 1.13 20.44 0.33
CA GLY A 216 1.72 19.37 1.12
C GLY A 216 1.98 19.74 2.59
N GLU A 217 2.25 21.01 2.88
CA GLU A 217 2.41 21.49 4.26
C GLU A 217 1.05 21.74 4.92
N ARG A 218 0.02 22.03 4.12
CA ARG A 218 -1.35 22.31 4.61
C ARG A 218 -2.42 21.58 3.80
N PRO A 219 -2.53 20.23 3.87
CA PRO A 219 -3.38 19.47 2.96
C PRO A 219 -4.89 19.69 3.14
N THR A 220 -5.29 20.31 4.25
CA THR A 220 -6.68 20.68 4.54
C THR A 220 -7.04 22.11 4.11
N THR A 221 -6.12 22.81 3.43
CA THR A 221 -6.42 24.12 2.84
C THR A 221 -7.55 23.96 1.82
N PRO A 222 -8.62 24.78 1.89
CA PRO A 222 -9.70 24.72 0.90
C PRO A 222 -9.16 24.94 -0.51
N LEU A 223 -9.75 24.22 -1.46
CA LEU A 223 -9.44 24.36 -2.89
C LEU A 223 -10.70 24.68 -3.66
N THR A 224 -10.55 25.31 -4.83
CA THR A 224 -11.67 25.66 -5.70
C THR A 224 -11.69 24.69 -6.88
N LEU A 225 -12.86 24.08 -7.12
CA LEU A 225 -13.13 23.26 -8.30
C LEU A 225 -14.43 23.79 -8.93
N ASP A 226 -14.37 24.30 -10.16
CA ASP A 226 -15.54 24.82 -10.88
C ASP A 226 -16.37 25.80 -10.03
N ASP A 227 -15.73 26.84 -9.51
CA ASP A 227 -16.30 27.86 -8.61
C ASP A 227 -16.89 27.31 -7.29
N THR A 228 -16.72 26.02 -7.01
CA THR A 228 -17.15 25.40 -5.77
C THR A 228 -15.96 25.24 -4.84
N THR A 229 -16.06 25.75 -3.61
CA THR A 229 -15.06 25.51 -2.57
C THR A 229 -15.20 24.11 -2.01
N VAL A 230 -14.13 23.34 -2.06
CA VAL A 230 -14.00 21.98 -1.55
C VAL A 230 -13.07 21.98 -0.35
N TYR A 231 -13.45 21.23 0.69
CA TYR A 231 -12.72 21.17 1.96
C TYR A 231 -12.15 19.75 2.16
N PRO A 232 -10.87 19.51 1.84
CA PRO A 232 -10.22 18.26 2.19
C PRO A 232 -10.19 18.08 3.70
N LYS A 233 -10.57 16.88 4.15
CA LYS A 233 -10.53 16.46 5.55
C LYS A 233 -9.43 15.42 5.72
N ASP A 234 -8.73 15.48 6.85
CA ASP A 234 -7.92 14.35 7.28
C ASP A 234 -8.82 13.19 7.77
N VAL A 235 -8.20 12.04 7.99
CA VAL A 235 -8.90 10.81 8.36
C VAL A 235 -9.83 10.92 9.58
N ASP A 236 -9.49 11.73 10.58
CA ASP A 236 -10.34 11.91 11.76
C ASP A 236 -11.69 12.57 11.39
N GLY A 237 -11.74 13.30 10.27
CA GLY A 237 -12.94 13.98 9.79
C GLY A 237 -13.90 13.10 8.97
N PHE A 238 -13.55 11.84 8.67
CA PHE A 238 -14.40 10.97 7.85
C PHE A 238 -14.33 9.48 8.18
N ILE A 239 -13.41 9.01 9.03
CA ILE A 239 -13.26 7.57 9.30
C ILE A 239 -14.55 6.93 9.84
N GLU A 240 -15.30 7.65 10.68
CA GLU A 240 -16.58 7.16 11.22
C GLU A 240 -17.62 6.93 10.11
N GLU A 241 -17.61 7.75 9.05
CA GLU A 241 -18.50 7.59 7.88
C GLU A 241 -18.14 6.38 7.01
N MET A 242 -16.92 5.84 7.14
CA MET A 242 -16.38 4.77 6.31
C MET A 242 -16.20 3.42 7.03
N SER A 243 -16.33 3.42 8.36
CA SER A 243 -16.01 2.29 9.24
C SER A 243 -17.16 1.34 9.57
#